data_AF-A0A2N7S771-F1
#
_entry.id   AF-A0A2N7S771-F1
#
_cell.length_a   1.000
_cell.length_b   1.000
_cell.length_c   1.000
_cell.angle_alpha   90.00
_cell.angle_beta   90.00
_cell.angle_gamma   90.00
#
_symmetry.space_group_name_H-M   'P 1'
#
loop_
_entity.id
_entity.type
_entity.pdbx_description
1 polymer ?
#
loop_
_entity_poly.entity_id
_entity_poly.type
_entity_poly.pdbx_seq_one_letter_code
_entity_poly.pdbx_strand_id
1 'polypeptide(L)'
;MTDSSKGKGRRKLASAAVLAGALMLSVAPMASAAPTTSGGDIESITISEQKAESAVEYWTPERMKAAKNADSLVAGKSGSAAKVEAGKPAKVAGHKADAAAAKKAQTKGGKTRATQESPVSHIGKVFFTLGGSDYVCSGNSVVSANESTVSTAGHCLNEGPGSFATRWVFAPAYENGNAPYGTFAATELVAPTEWSNGGDITYDTGFAVVGTSGGSTLSDAVGASGVAFNQARGQYYTAYGYPAASPFNGQTLQSCKGYASDDPFGQTQSQGIPCNMTGGSSGGPWFLGSGSDGYQNSVNSFGYSSVRDTMFGPYWGSVIQQAYQTAQN
;
A
#
# COMPACT_ATOMS: atom_id res chain seq x y z
N MET A 1 40.41 9.37 95.56
CA MET A 1 39.47 8.88 96.58
C MET A 1 38.36 8.16 95.85
N THR A 2 38.24 6.89 96.19
CA THR A 2 37.36 5.85 95.64
C THR A 2 35.91 6.08 95.97
N ASP A 3 35.00 5.77 95.04
CA ASP A 3 33.95 4.74 95.17
C ASP A 3 33.00 4.86 93.96
N SER A 4 32.28 3.88 93.44
CA SER A 4 32.16 2.41 93.56
C SER A 4 31.23 2.06 92.38
N SER A 5 31.35 0.99 91.60
CA SER A 5 30.78 -0.33 91.90
C SER A 5 30.59 -1.09 90.57
N LYS A 6 30.83 -2.41 90.60
CA LYS A 6 30.60 -3.39 89.52
C LYS A 6 29.17 -3.96 89.60
N GLY A 7 28.60 -4.36 88.47
CA GLY A 7 27.38 -5.19 88.45
C GLY A 7 27.10 -5.88 87.11
N LYS A 8 26.92 -7.21 87.16
CA LYS A 8 26.66 -8.16 86.06
C LYS A 8 25.22 -8.06 85.51
N GLY A 9 24.97 -8.65 84.32
CA GLY A 9 23.81 -9.55 84.17
C GLY A 9 22.84 -9.34 82.98
N ARG A 10 22.98 -10.22 81.99
CA ARG A 10 21.99 -10.88 81.11
C ARG A 10 20.47 -10.56 81.19
N ARG A 11 19.88 -10.54 79.96
CA ARG A 11 18.60 -11.14 79.47
C ARG A 11 17.31 -10.29 79.40
N LYS A 12 16.84 -10.18 78.14
CA LYS A 12 15.49 -10.46 77.59
C LYS A 12 14.32 -9.45 77.75
N LEU A 13 13.61 -9.35 76.61
CA LEU A 13 12.16 -9.12 76.36
C LEU A 13 11.64 -7.70 76.07
N ALA A 14 11.21 -7.57 74.81
CA ALA A 14 10.05 -6.86 74.23
C ALA A 14 9.17 -5.97 75.13
N SER A 15 8.90 -4.73 74.70
CA SER A 15 7.64 -4.35 74.02
C SER A 15 7.58 -2.85 73.73
N ALA A 16 6.85 -2.55 72.66
CA ALA A 16 6.47 -1.28 72.03
C ALA A 16 6.39 0.01 72.88
N ALA A 17 6.89 1.11 72.28
CA ALA A 17 6.32 2.44 72.42
C ALA A 17 6.43 3.18 71.08
N VAL A 18 5.27 3.54 70.53
CA VAL A 18 5.05 4.31 69.30
C VAL A 18 5.36 5.78 69.57
N LEU A 19 6.12 6.47 68.71
CA LEU A 19 5.98 7.93 68.51
C LEU A 19 6.69 8.40 67.21
N ALA A 20 5.85 8.82 66.26
CA ALA A 20 6.03 9.87 65.25
C ALA A 20 7.26 9.82 64.31
N GLY A 21 7.18 9.01 63.25
CA GLY A 21 7.96 9.20 62.03
C GLY A 21 7.16 10.03 61.03
N ALA A 22 7.65 11.24 60.71
CA ALA A 22 7.09 12.09 59.67
C ALA A 22 7.16 11.37 58.31
N LEU A 23 5.99 11.04 57.75
CA LEU A 23 5.87 10.48 56.42
C LEU A 23 6.06 11.61 55.41
N MET A 24 7.29 11.76 54.90
CA MET A 24 7.55 12.52 53.67
C MET A 24 6.85 11.79 52.54
N LEU A 25 5.63 12.23 52.19
CA LEU A 25 4.97 11.86 50.94
C LEU A 25 5.79 12.45 49.80
N SER A 26 6.74 11.67 49.29
CA SER A 26 7.29 11.87 47.96
C SER A 26 6.15 11.63 46.97
N VAL A 27 5.44 12.69 46.61
CA VAL A 27 4.62 12.74 45.41
C VAL A 27 5.58 12.60 44.23
N ALA A 28 5.83 11.34 43.84
CA ALA A 28 6.34 11.07 42.51
C ALA A 28 5.38 11.74 41.53
N PRO A 29 5.86 12.55 40.57
CA PRO A 29 4.98 13.02 39.51
C PRO A 29 4.45 11.75 38.84
N MET A 30 3.15 11.50 38.96
CA MET A 30 2.47 10.63 38.02
C MET A 30 2.67 11.29 36.67
N ALA A 31 3.66 10.81 35.92
CA ALA A 31 3.73 11.03 34.50
C ALA A 31 2.40 10.48 33.97
N SER A 32 1.45 11.39 33.76
CA SER A 32 0.26 11.09 32.98
C SER A 32 0.81 10.82 31.59
N ALA A 33 0.98 9.54 31.27
CA ALA A 33 1.22 9.13 29.90
C ALA A 33 0.01 9.68 29.13
N ALA A 34 0.26 10.70 28.31
CA ALA A 34 -0.70 11.09 27.30
C ALA A 34 -1.09 9.81 26.55
N PRO A 35 -2.37 9.58 26.26
CA PRO A 35 -2.74 8.44 25.45
C PRO A 35 -1.93 8.53 24.15
N THR A 36 -1.06 7.56 23.91
CA THR A 36 -0.36 7.42 22.64
C THR A 36 -1.46 7.26 21.60
N THR A 37 -1.64 8.28 20.77
CA THR A 37 -2.37 8.14 19.51
C THR A 37 -1.65 7.06 18.72
N SER A 38 -2.21 5.84 18.70
CA SER A 38 -1.80 4.77 17.81
C SER A 38 -2.24 5.14 16.39
N GLY A 39 -1.58 6.13 15.80
CA GLY A 39 -1.83 6.60 14.43
C GLY A 39 -0.65 6.26 13.53
N GLY A 40 -0.86 5.29 12.62
CA GLY A 40 -0.26 5.16 11.30
C GLY A 40 1.26 5.32 11.17
N ASP A 41 2.05 4.39 11.72
CA ASP A 41 3.45 4.27 11.31
C ASP A 41 3.52 3.77 9.86
N ILE A 42 4.47 4.31 9.08
CA ILE A 42 4.75 3.88 7.71
C ILE A 42 6.06 3.09 7.72
N GLU A 43 6.07 1.94 7.06
CA GLU A 43 7.27 1.12 6.91
C GLU A 43 7.81 1.26 5.50
N SER A 44 9.14 1.37 5.37
CA SER A 44 9.80 1.32 4.07
C SER A 44 11.14 0.61 4.10
N ILE A 45 11.56 0.14 2.91
CA ILE A 45 12.91 -0.38 2.70
C ILE A 45 13.57 0.34 1.52
N THR A 46 14.84 0.73 1.69
CA THR A 46 15.67 1.21 0.58
C THR A 46 16.34 0.03 -0.13
N ILE A 47 16.34 0.09 -1.46
CA ILE A 47 16.97 -0.86 -2.36
C ILE A 47 18.18 -0.16 -3.00
N SER A 48 19.36 -0.75 -2.89
CA SER A 48 20.57 -0.16 -3.48
C SER A 48 20.48 -0.15 -5.01
N GLU A 49 21.15 0.81 -5.64
CA GLU A 49 21.21 0.94 -7.10
C GLU A 49 21.64 -0.37 -7.78
N GLN A 50 22.64 -1.07 -7.24
CA GLN A 50 23.09 -2.36 -7.79
C GLN A 50 21.99 -3.43 -7.74
N LYS A 51 21.14 -3.43 -6.71
CA LYS A 51 20.01 -4.35 -6.62
C LYS A 51 18.89 -3.95 -7.58
N ALA A 52 18.69 -2.65 -7.81
CA ALA A 52 17.73 -2.16 -8.78
C ALA A 52 18.15 -2.51 -10.22
N GLU A 53 19.42 -2.30 -10.58
CA GLU A 53 19.98 -2.68 -11.89
C GLU A 53 19.88 -4.19 -12.13
N SER A 54 20.31 -5.00 -11.16
CA SER A 54 20.19 -6.46 -11.28
C SER A 54 18.73 -6.95 -11.34
N ALA A 55 17.77 -6.19 -10.81
CA ALA A 55 16.35 -6.49 -11.01
C ALA A 55 15.92 -6.32 -12.47
N VAL A 56 16.38 -5.25 -13.14
CA VAL A 56 16.10 -5.02 -14.57
C VAL A 56 16.64 -6.18 -15.41
N GLU A 57 17.89 -6.60 -15.17
CA GLU A 57 18.51 -7.72 -15.89
C GLU A 57 17.85 -9.06 -15.60
N TYR A 58 17.35 -9.25 -14.38
CA TYR A 58 16.69 -10.49 -13.99
C TYR A 58 15.43 -10.75 -14.83
N TRP A 59 14.61 -9.73 -15.07
CA TRP A 59 13.33 -9.85 -15.75
C TRP A 59 13.46 -9.90 -17.28
N THR A 60 13.73 -11.10 -17.79
CA THR A 60 13.61 -11.37 -19.23
C THR A 60 12.13 -11.51 -19.64
N PRO A 61 11.78 -11.35 -20.94
CA PRO A 61 10.43 -11.58 -21.43
C PRO A 61 9.86 -12.95 -21.03
N GLU A 62 10.70 -13.99 -20.96
CA GLU A 62 10.30 -15.33 -20.55
C GLU A 62 9.93 -15.38 -19.07
N ARG A 63 10.71 -14.74 -18.18
CA ARG A 63 10.38 -14.66 -16.75
C ARG A 63 9.13 -13.82 -16.51
N MET A 64 9.00 -12.69 -17.21
CA MET A 64 7.80 -11.86 -17.16
C MET A 64 6.55 -12.65 -17.55
N LYS A 65 6.63 -13.44 -18.62
CA LYS A 65 5.52 -14.29 -19.08
C LYS A 65 5.21 -15.45 -18.13
N ALA A 66 6.21 -15.97 -17.42
CA ALA A 66 6.08 -17.11 -16.51
C ALA A 66 5.67 -16.72 -15.07
N ALA A 67 5.76 -15.44 -14.71
CA ALA A 67 5.45 -14.96 -13.38
C ALA A 67 3.98 -15.20 -13.00
N LYS A 68 3.77 -15.56 -11.72
CA LYS A 68 2.47 -16.01 -11.20
C LYS A 68 1.56 -14.81 -10.91
N ASN A 69 0.24 -14.99 -11.00
CA ASN A 69 -0.66 -13.99 -10.44
C ASN A 69 -0.56 -13.94 -8.90
N ALA A 70 -0.89 -12.79 -8.32
CA ALA A 70 -0.76 -12.51 -6.90
C ALA A 70 -1.96 -12.94 -6.02
N ASP A 71 -2.94 -13.68 -6.54
CA ASP A 71 -4.19 -14.01 -5.80
C ASP A 71 -3.91 -14.77 -4.48
N SER A 72 -2.88 -15.61 -4.46
CA SER A 72 -2.50 -16.35 -3.25
C SER A 72 -1.94 -15.46 -2.14
N LEU A 73 -1.48 -14.24 -2.45
CA LEU A 73 -0.87 -13.34 -1.46
C LEU A 73 -1.91 -12.67 -0.56
N VAL A 74 -3.16 -12.57 -1.02
CA VAL A 74 -4.29 -12.03 -0.25
C VAL A 74 -5.20 -13.11 0.32
N ALA A 75 -4.94 -14.39 0.03
CA ALA A 75 -5.73 -15.50 0.52
C ALA A 75 -5.66 -15.58 2.06
N GLY A 76 -6.83 -15.51 2.72
CA GLY A 76 -6.94 -15.59 4.17
C GLY A 76 -6.55 -14.31 4.93
N LYS A 77 -6.20 -13.21 4.23
CA LYS A 77 -6.02 -11.92 4.88
C LYS A 77 -7.36 -11.39 5.36
N SER A 78 -7.38 -10.88 6.59
CA SER A 78 -8.56 -10.25 7.20
C SER A 78 -8.40 -8.74 7.21
N GLY A 79 -9.51 -8.01 7.22
CA GLY A 79 -9.47 -6.57 7.48
C GLY A 79 -9.99 -6.20 8.86
N SER A 80 -9.82 -4.92 9.19
CA SER A 80 -10.53 -4.28 10.29
C SER A 80 -11.83 -3.65 9.83
N ALA A 81 -12.92 -4.01 10.53
CA ALA A 81 -14.21 -3.33 10.40
C ALA A 81 -14.21 -1.94 11.05
N ALA A 82 -13.16 -1.58 11.80
CA ALA A 82 -13.04 -0.27 12.41
C ALA A 82 -13.04 0.82 11.32
N LYS A 83 -13.67 1.96 11.62
CA LYS A 83 -13.64 3.10 10.70
C LYS A 83 -12.19 3.53 10.49
N VAL A 84 -11.79 3.56 9.23
CA VAL A 84 -10.52 4.15 8.79
C VAL A 84 -10.53 5.65 9.09
N GLU A 85 -9.39 6.17 9.52
CA GLU A 85 -9.23 7.60 9.73
C GLU A 85 -9.43 8.36 8.41
N ALA A 86 -10.37 9.30 8.42
CA ALA A 86 -10.66 10.17 7.30
C ALA A 86 -10.29 11.61 7.64
N GLY A 87 -9.36 12.17 6.88
CA GLY A 87 -8.97 13.57 6.94
C GLY A 87 -9.89 14.46 6.11
N LYS A 88 -9.44 15.69 5.83
CA LYS A 88 -10.11 16.58 4.86
C LYS A 88 -9.90 16.03 3.44
N PRO A 89 -10.92 16.09 2.56
CA PRO A 89 -10.74 15.73 1.15
C PRO A 89 -9.55 16.45 0.54
N ALA A 90 -8.64 15.71 -0.08
CA ALA A 90 -7.43 16.24 -0.71
C ALA A 90 -7.29 15.72 -2.14
N LYS A 91 -6.80 16.57 -3.04
CA LYS A 91 -6.47 16.23 -4.43
C LYS A 91 -5.14 16.87 -4.79
N VAL A 92 -4.26 16.11 -5.43
CA VAL A 92 -3.01 16.58 -6.02
C VAL A 92 -3.11 16.37 -7.53
N ALA A 93 -3.00 17.46 -8.30
CA ALA A 93 -3.18 17.42 -9.74
C ALA A 93 -2.02 16.67 -10.42
N GLY A 94 -2.37 15.77 -11.35
CA GLY A 94 -1.39 15.10 -12.19
C GLY A 94 -0.92 15.96 -13.35
N HIS A 95 -0.02 15.40 -14.14
CA HIS A 95 0.51 16.03 -15.35
C HIS A 95 0.70 14.98 -16.46
N LYS A 96 0.62 15.43 -17.71
CA LYS A 96 0.93 14.60 -18.88
C LYS A 96 2.46 14.48 -19.01
N ALA A 97 2.94 13.44 -19.69
CA ALA A 97 4.34 13.39 -20.14
C ALA A 97 4.64 14.61 -21.04
N ASP A 98 5.88 15.08 -21.02
CA ASP A 98 6.33 16.07 -22.01
C ASP A 98 6.30 15.44 -23.42
N ALA A 99 5.75 16.18 -24.38
CA ALA A 99 4.84 15.66 -25.42
C ALA A 99 5.34 14.51 -26.32
N ALA A 100 4.57 13.41 -26.34
CA ALA A 100 3.83 12.90 -27.52
C ALA A 100 3.03 11.61 -27.22
N ALA A 101 1.70 11.67 -27.07
CA ALA A 101 0.75 10.69 -27.64
C ALA A 101 -0.74 10.93 -27.28
N ALA A 102 -1.54 10.84 -28.35
CA ALA A 102 -2.97 10.64 -28.56
C ALA A 102 -3.98 10.53 -27.39
N LYS A 103 -5.06 11.31 -27.52
CA LYS A 103 -6.35 11.14 -26.82
C LYS A 103 -7.15 9.97 -27.42
N LYS A 104 -7.87 9.20 -26.59
CA LYS A 104 -8.98 8.35 -27.03
C LYS A 104 -10.21 8.45 -26.13
N ALA A 105 -11.35 8.12 -26.75
CA ALA A 105 -12.70 8.51 -26.37
C ALA A 105 -13.34 7.61 -25.31
N GLN A 106 -14.23 8.22 -24.52
CA GLN A 106 -15.05 7.58 -23.50
C GLN A 106 -16.17 6.72 -24.11
N THR A 107 -16.36 5.51 -23.58
CA THR A 107 -17.59 4.71 -23.82
C THR A 107 -18.37 4.53 -22.52
N LYS A 108 -19.67 4.87 -22.55
CA LYS A 108 -20.63 4.64 -21.46
C LYS A 108 -21.06 3.18 -21.41
N GLY A 109 -21.12 2.62 -20.20
CA GLY A 109 -21.79 1.34 -19.93
C GLY A 109 -21.10 0.56 -18.80
N GLY A 110 -21.77 0.40 -17.66
CA GLY A 110 -21.35 -0.51 -16.59
C GLY A 110 -21.64 -1.95 -17.00
N LYS A 111 -20.59 -2.67 -17.42
CA LYS A 111 -20.63 -4.11 -17.64
C LYS A 111 -19.74 -4.72 -16.56
N THR A 112 -20.15 -5.84 -15.97
CA THR A 112 -19.32 -6.64 -15.05
C THR A 112 -18.07 -7.19 -15.74
N ARG A 113 -18.14 -7.37 -17.07
CA ARG A 113 -17.04 -7.86 -17.89
C ARG A 113 -16.05 -6.75 -18.20
N ALA A 114 -14.80 -7.00 -17.87
CA ALA A 114 -13.68 -6.14 -18.18
C ALA A 114 -13.58 -5.91 -19.69
N THR A 115 -13.18 -4.70 -20.05
CA THR A 115 -12.99 -4.26 -21.44
C THR A 115 -11.51 -4.13 -21.71
N GLN A 116 -11.03 -4.71 -22.81
CA GLN A 116 -9.65 -4.51 -23.24
C GLN A 116 -9.46 -3.05 -23.68
N GLU A 117 -8.40 -2.42 -23.19
CA GLU A 117 -8.05 -1.04 -23.46
C GLU A 117 -6.75 -0.97 -24.25
N SER A 118 -6.55 0.15 -24.98
CA SER A 118 -5.21 0.47 -25.48
C SER A 118 -4.27 0.79 -24.31
N PRO A 119 -2.96 0.53 -24.42
CA PRO A 119 -2.01 0.89 -23.37
C PRO A 119 -2.08 2.37 -23.00
N VAL A 120 -2.02 2.66 -21.70
CA VAL A 120 -1.99 4.02 -21.14
C VAL A 120 -0.60 4.23 -20.55
N SER A 121 0.07 5.34 -20.91
CA SER A 121 1.48 5.57 -20.58
C SER A 121 1.78 5.39 -19.10
N HIS A 122 1.00 6.01 -18.22
CA HIS A 122 1.21 5.98 -16.78
C HIS A 122 0.70 4.70 -16.09
N ILE A 123 -0.01 3.80 -16.78
CA ILE A 123 -0.50 2.52 -16.22
C ILE A 123 0.40 1.38 -16.73
N GLY A 124 0.93 0.59 -15.81
CA GLY A 124 1.89 -0.44 -16.16
C GLY A 124 1.70 -1.76 -15.45
N LYS A 125 2.43 -2.76 -15.94
CA LYS A 125 2.52 -4.09 -15.34
C LYS A 125 3.68 -4.10 -14.35
N VAL A 126 3.48 -4.76 -13.22
CA VAL A 126 4.49 -4.89 -12.16
C VAL A 126 4.99 -6.33 -12.13
N PHE A 127 6.30 -6.51 -11.97
CA PHE A 127 6.94 -7.82 -11.78
C PHE A 127 7.81 -7.77 -10.53
N PHE A 128 7.74 -8.80 -9.69
CA PHE A 128 8.45 -8.81 -8.42
C PHE A 128 8.67 -10.23 -7.90
N THR A 129 9.68 -10.42 -7.06
CA THR A 129 9.94 -11.67 -6.34
C THR A 129 9.56 -11.49 -4.87
N LEU A 130 8.67 -12.33 -4.35
CA LEU A 130 8.24 -12.32 -2.94
C LEU A 130 8.23 -13.75 -2.40
N GLY A 131 8.73 -13.98 -1.18
CA GLY A 131 8.86 -15.34 -0.62
C GLY A 131 9.60 -16.33 -1.55
N GLY A 132 10.54 -15.83 -2.37
CA GLY A 132 11.29 -16.62 -3.35
C GLY A 132 10.52 -17.02 -4.62
N SER A 133 9.28 -16.54 -4.82
CA SER A 133 8.49 -16.76 -6.04
C SER A 133 8.31 -15.47 -6.84
N ASP A 134 8.27 -15.61 -8.16
CA ASP A 134 8.04 -14.52 -9.12
C ASP A 134 6.55 -14.30 -9.36
N TYR A 135 6.12 -13.05 -9.23
CA TYR A 135 4.72 -12.63 -9.33
C TYR A 135 4.54 -11.46 -10.30
N VAL A 136 3.30 -11.30 -10.76
CA VAL A 136 2.83 -10.14 -11.51
C VAL A 136 1.71 -9.42 -10.76
N CYS A 137 1.76 -8.10 -10.86
CA CYS A 137 0.71 -7.17 -10.45
C CYS A 137 0.55 -6.08 -11.53
N SER A 138 -0.18 -5.04 -11.18
CA SER A 138 -0.34 -3.80 -11.92
C SER A 138 0.05 -2.61 -11.03
N GLY A 139 0.29 -1.47 -11.65
CA GLY A 139 0.59 -0.23 -10.93
C GLY A 139 0.34 1.00 -11.80
N ASN A 140 0.49 2.17 -11.19
CA ASN A 140 0.28 3.44 -11.87
C ASN A 140 1.27 4.50 -11.39
N SER A 141 1.89 5.21 -12.34
CA SER A 141 2.68 6.41 -12.10
C SER A 141 1.77 7.50 -11.53
N VAL A 142 2.07 7.98 -10.33
CA VAL A 142 1.29 9.00 -9.63
C VAL A 142 2.15 10.23 -9.40
N VAL A 143 1.52 11.40 -9.41
CA VAL A 143 2.23 12.67 -9.21
C VAL A 143 2.99 12.65 -7.89
N SER A 144 4.26 13.02 -7.93
CA SER A 144 5.15 13.08 -6.77
C SER A 144 6.22 14.16 -6.97
N ALA A 145 6.77 14.68 -5.88
CA ALA A 145 7.87 15.65 -5.93
C ALA A 145 9.16 15.03 -6.47
N ASN A 146 9.39 13.73 -6.24
CA ASN A 146 10.52 12.98 -6.77
C ASN A 146 10.33 12.45 -8.20
N GLU A 147 9.17 12.70 -8.82
CA GLU A 147 8.80 12.24 -10.17
C GLU A 147 8.88 10.71 -10.41
N SER A 148 8.99 9.93 -9.33
CA SER A 148 9.39 8.52 -9.38
C SER A 148 8.47 7.59 -8.57
N THR A 149 7.25 8.01 -8.25
CA THR A 149 6.35 7.20 -7.42
C THR A 149 5.34 6.39 -8.25
N VAL A 150 5.31 5.07 -8.02
CA VAL A 150 4.28 4.15 -8.52
C VAL A 150 3.36 3.76 -7.37
N SER A 151 2.05 3.93 -7.54
CA SER A 151 1.06 3.33 -6.66
C SER A 151 0.75 1.89 -7.07
N THR A 152 0.57 1.01 -6.07
CA THR A 152 0.18 -0.40 -6.25
C THR A 152 -0.52 -0.91 -4.98
N ALA A 153 -0.84 -2.20 -4.92
CA ALA A 153 -1.38 -2.83 -3.71
C ALA A 153 -0.23 -3.19 -2.75
N GLY A 154 -0.49 -3.19 -1.44
CA GLY A 154 0.51 -3.57 -0.44
C GLY A 154 1.04 -4.99 -0.69
N HIS A 155 0.16 -5.94 -1.02
CA HIS A 155 0.55 -7.31 -1.33
C HIS A 155 1.37 -7.47 -2.62
N CYS A 156 1.43 -6.43 -3.46
CA CYS A 156 2.30 -6.39 -4.63
C CYS A 156 3.73 -5.95 -4.30
N LEU A 157 4.03 -5.61 -3.04
CA LEU A 157 5.37 -5.20 -2.59
C LEU A 157 5.76 -5.69 -1.19
N ASN A 158 4.87 -6.32 -0.42
CA ASN A 158 5.12 -6.84 0.92
C ASN A 158 4.23 -8.06 1.25
N GLU A 159 4.71 -9.02 2.04
CA GLU A 159 3.99 -10.26 2.42
C GLU A 159 2.70 -10.04 3.24
N GLY A 160 2.63 -8.91 3.96
CA GLY A 160 1.45 -8.44 4.69
C GLY A 160 0.88 -9.44 5.70
N PRO A 161 1.59 -9.82 6.77
CA PRO A 161 2.83 -9.22 7.22
C PRO A 161 4.07 -9.96 6.77
N GLY A 162 5.21 -9.29 6.81
CA GLY A 162 6.52 -9.90 6.61
C GLY A 162 7.42 -9.09 5.70
N SER A 163 8.21 -9.80 4.90
CA SER A 163 9.27 -9.19 4.10
C SER A 163 8.71 -8.39 2.93
N PHE A 164 9.43 -7.33 2.56
CA PHE A 164 9.20 -6.64 1.30
C PHE A 164 9.71 -7.45 0.11
N ALA A 165 9.13 -7.16 -1.05
CA ALA A 165 9.51 -7.76 -2.32
C ALA A 165 10.95 -7.41 -2.69
N THR A 166 11.56 -8.30 -3.46
CA THR A 166 12.84 -8.08 -4.14
C THR A 166 12.60 -8.07 -5.63
N ARG A 167 13.58 -7.55 -6.38
CA ARG A 167 13.53 -7.50 -7.86
C ARG A 167 12.25 -6.85 -8.37
N TRP A 168 11.78 -5.79 -7.72
CA TRP A 168 10.53 -5.14 -8.07
C TRP A 168 10.76 -4.19 -9.25
N VAL A 169 10.03 -4.38 -10.35
CA VAL A 169 10.10 -3.52 -11.55
C VAL A 169 8.70 -3.16 -12.06
N PHE A 170 8.59 -1.95 -12.60
CA PHE A 170 7.41 -1.41 -13.26
C PHE A 170 7.63 -1.26 -14.76
N ALA A 171 6.71 -1.75 -15.59
CA ALA A 171 6.71 -1.66 -17.04
C ALA A 171 5.50 -0.83 -17.52
N PRO A 172 5.65 0.50 -17.71
CA PRO A 172 4.57 1.36 -18.16
C PRO A 172 4.12 1.02 -19.58
N ALA A 173 2.81 1.12 -19.84
CA ALA A 173 2.19 0.79 -21.14
C ALA A 173 2.56 -0.59 -21.70
N TYR A 174 2.75 -1.57 -20.81
CA TYR A 174 3.08 -2.94 -21.20
C TYR A 174 2.03 -3.52 -22.17
N GLU A 175 2.47 -4.13 -23.26
CA GLU A 175 1.57 -4.85 -24.16
C GLU A 175 2.28 -6.01 -24.85
N ASN A 176 1.78 -7.23 -24.63
CA ASN A 176 2.27 -8.44 -25.30
C ASN A 176 3.79 -8.67 -25.20
N GLY A 177 4.42 -8.30 -24.08
CA GLY A 177 5.87 -8.40 -23.88
C GLY A 177 6.64 -7.12 -24.19
N ASN A 178 6.00 -6.15 -24.84
CA ASN A 178 6.63 -4.86 -25.13
C ASN A 178 6.53 -3.93 -23.92
N ALA A 179 7.65 -3.31 -23.55
CA ALA A 179 7.75 -2.25 -22.54
C ALA A 179 8.30 -0.98 -23.22
N PRO A 180 7.44 -0.17 -23.87
CA PRO A 180 7.90 0.90 -24.76
C PRO A 180 8.68 2.02 -24.07
N TYR A 181 8.53 2.17 -22.75
CA TYR A 181 9.26 3.13 -21.92
C TYR A 181 10.39 2.48 -21.10
N GLY A 182 10.74 1.23 -21.43
CA GLY A 182 11.64 0.42 -20.61
C GLY A 182 10.98 -0.06 -19.31
N THR A 183 11.82 -0.53 -18.39
CA THR A 183 11.40 -0.94 -17.05
C THR A 183 12.08 -0.04 -16.01
N PHE A 184 11.34 0.28 -14.96
CA PHE A 184 11.77 1.13 -13.86
C PHE A 184 11.87 0.26 -12.61
N ALA A 185 13.07 0.07 -12.08
CA ALA A 185 13.29 -0.74 -10.89
C ALA A 185 13.10 0.06 -9.60
N ALA A 186 12.52 -0.56 -8.57
CA ALA A 186 12.33 0.10 -7.28
C ALA A 186 13.66 0.38 -6.59
N THR A 187 13.78 1.58 -6.05
CA THR A 187 14.82 2.04 -5.12
C THR A 187 14.27 2.18 -3.71
N GLU A 188 12.95 2.24 -3.54
CA GLU A 188 12.28 2.16 -2.24
C GLU A 188 10.92 1.50 -2.37
N LEU A 189 10.51 0.72 -1.36
CA LEU A 189 9.15 0.18 -1.23
C LEU A 189 8.56 0.65 0.09
N VAL A 190 7.33 1.18 0.04
CA VAL A 190 6.66 1.84 1.16
C VAL A 190 5.27 1.23 1.35
N ALA A 191 4.91 0.87 2.57
CA ALA A 191 3.56 0.40 2.92
C ALA A 191 3.12 0.91 4.31
N PRO A 192 1.81 1.08 4.55
CA PRO A 192 1.28 1.26 5.90
C PRO A 192 1.62 0.08 6.80
N THR A 193 1.93 0.33 8.07
CA THR A 193 2.22 -0.75 9.04
C THR A 193 1.03 -1.64 9.33
N GLU A 194 -0.19 -1.13 9.19
CA GLU A 194 -1.42 -1.94 9.27
C GLU A 194 -1.39 -3.07 8.23
N TRP A 195 -0.81 -2.82 7.05
CA TRP A 195 -0.54 -3.86 6.06
C TRP A 195 0.75 -4.63 6.39
N SER A 196 1.90 -3.96 6.46
CA SER A 196 3.21 -4.66 6.50
C SER A 196 3.45 -5.47 7.77
N ASN A 197 2.83 -5.09 8.88
CA ASN A 197 2.92 -5.79 10.18
C ASN A 197 1.61 -6.46 10.59
N GLY A 198 0.47 -5.93 10.14
CA GLY A 198 -0.85 -6.47 10.51
C GLY A 198 -1.50 -7.38 9.46
N GLY A 199 -1.13 -7.25 8.19
CA GLY A 199 -1.82 -7.90 7.07
C GLY A 199 -3.27 -7.44 6.89
N ASP A 200 -3.61 -6.24 7.39
CA ASP A 200 -4.96 -5.70 7.31
C ASP A 200 -5.28 -5.26 5.87
N ILE A 201 -6.13 -6.03 5.19
CA ILE A 201 -6.51 -5.78 3.79
C ILE A 201 -7.20 -4.42 3.58
N THR A 202 -7.68 -3.77 4.66
CA THR A 202 -8.25 -2.42 4.62
C THR A 202 -7.21 -1.37 4.21
N TYR A 203 -5.93 -1.65 4.45
CA TYR A 203 -4.79 -0.78 4.16
C TYR A 203 -3.89 -1.36 3.06
N ASP A 204 -4.41 -2.27 2.22
CA ASP A 204 -3.68 -2.91 1.12
C ASP A 204 -3.40 -1.96 -0.05
N THR A 205 -2.60 -0.93 0.21
CA THR A 205 -2.02 -0.01 -0.76
C THR A 205 -0.56 0.18 -0.39
N GLY A 206 0.30 0.20 -1.40
CA GLY A 206 1.70 0.49 -1.25
C GLY A 206 2.20 1.41 -2.35
N PHE A 207 3.37 2.00 -2.13
CA PHE A 207 4.02 2.89 -3.08
C PHE A 207 5.45 2.42 -3.30
N ALA A 208 5.87 2.33 -4.56
CA ALA A 208 7.25 2.07 -4.93
C ALA A 208 7.87 3.35 -5.48
N VAL A 209 9.03 3.74 -4.95
CA VAL A 209 9.88 4.77 -5.57
C VAL A 209 10.81 4.04 -6.52
N VAL A 210 10.89 4.49 -7.77
CA VAL A 210 11.70 3.86 -8.81
C VAL A 210 12.88 4.72 -9.26
N GLY A 211 13.94 4.07 -9.72
CA GLY A 211 15.05 4.74 -10.40
C GLY A 211 14.67 5.19 -11.80
N THR A 212 15.60 5.82 -12.51
CA THR A 212 15.41 6.24 -13.91
C THR A 212 15.46 5.07 -14.88
N SER A 213 14.79 5.18 -16.02
CA SER A 213 14.95 4.27 -17.16
C SER A 213 15.25 5.08 -18.42
N GLY A 214 16.23 4.64 -19.22
CA GLY A 214 16.65 5.38 -20.41
C GLY A 214 17.11 6.83 -20.14
N GLY A 215 17.57 7.12 -18.92
CA GLY A 215 17.99 8.46 -18.49
C GLY A 215 16.86 9.43 -18.14
N SER A 216 15.60 8.98 -18.09
CA SER A 216 14.44 9.80 -17.69
C SER A 216 13.87 9.36 -16.34
N THR A 217 13.33 10.30 -15.57
CA THR A 217 12.47 9.97 -14.42
C THR A 217 11.19 9.31 -14.92
N LEU A 218 10.46 8.65 -14.02
CA LEU A 218 9.24 7.97 -14.42
C LEU A 218 8.19 8.96 -14.96
N SER A 219 7.95 10.04 -14.23
CA SER A 219 6.90 11.01 -14.58
C SER A 219 7.24 11.78 -15.84
N ASP A 220 8.50 12.11 -16.09
CA ASP A 220 8.94 12.69 -17.37
C ASP A 220 8.63 11.75 -18.54
N ALA A 221 8.95 10.47 -18.38
CA ALA A 221 8.79 9.49 -19.45
C ALA A 221 7.32 9.19 -19.77
N VAL A 222 6.44 9.12 -18.75
CA VAL A 222 5.09 8.56 -18.94
C VAL A 222 3.95 9.42 -18.43
N GLY A 223 4.26 10.56 -17.83
CA GLY A 223 3.32 11.38 -17.08
C GLY A 223 2.99 10.78 -15.72
N ALA A 224 2.13 11.46 -14.99
CA ALA A 224 1.73 11.05 -13.66
C ALA A 224 0.26 11.38 -13.40
N SER A 225 -0.49 10.38 -12.94
CA SER A 225 -1.89 10.59 -12.56
C SER A 225 -2.00 11.49 -11.34
N GLY A 226 -3.05 12.30 -11.29
CA GLY A 226 -3.41 12.97 -10.04
C GLY A 226 -3.88 11.96 -9.01
N VAL A 227 -3.71 12.27 -7.72
CA VAL A 227 -4.18 11.43 -6.61
C VAL A 227 -5.20 12.16 -5.76
N ALA A 228 -6.16 11.43 -5.19
CA ALA A 228 -7.15 11.97 -4.27
C ALA A 228 -7.28 11.09 -3.03
N PHE A 229 -7.42 11.73 -1.87
CA PHE A 229 -7.55 11.09 -0.56
C PHE A 229 -8.75 11.65 0.19
N ASN A 230 -9.27 10.89 1.15
CA ASN A 230 -10.38 11.27 2.01
C ASN A 230 -11.63 11.73 1.22
N GLN A 231 -11.86 11.14 0.05
CA GLN A 231 -13.01 11.46 -0.78
C GLN A 231 -14.27 10.79 -0.22
N ALA A 232 -15.45 11.30 -0.59
CA ALA A 232 -16.69 10.63 -0.24
C ALA A 232 -16.70 9.18 -0.78
N ARG A 233 -17.31 8.25 -0.05
CA ARG A 233 -17.54 6.87 -0.52
C ARG A 233 -18.60 6.82 -1.62
N GLY A 234 -18.78 5.67 -2.25
CA GLY A 234 -19.84 5.41 -3.23
C GLY A 234 -19.66 6.12 -4.57
N GLN A 235 -18.43 6.52 -4.90
CA GLN A 235 -18.15 7.23 -6.17
C GLN A 235 -18.22 6.28 -7.37
N TYR A 236 -18.36 6.87 -8.55
CA TYR A 236 -18.17 6.13 -9.80
C TYR A 236 -16.67 6.03 -10.11
N TYR A 237 -16.20 4.81 -10.40
CA TYR A 237 -14.81 4.54 -10.73
C TYR A 237 -14.66 3.90 -12.10
N THR A 238 -13.50 4.12 -12.71
CA THR A 238 -12.92 3.25 -13.74
C THR A 238 -11.64 2.64 -13.18
N ALA A 239 -11.62 1.32 -13.02
CA ALA A 239 -10.46 0.56 -12.57
C ALA A 239 -9.72 -0.04 -13.76
N TYR A 240 -8.40 -0.13 -13.68
CA TYR A 240 -7.54 -0.69 -14.72
C TYR A 240 -6.62 -1.76 -14.16
N GLY A 241 -6.13 -2.68 -14.99
CA GLY A 241 -5.10 -3.66 -14.59
C GLY A 241 -4.75 -4.66 -15.69
N TYR A 242 -3.76 -5.51 -15.40
CA TYR A 242 -3.26 -6.58 -16.26
C TYR A 242 -3.59 -7.97 -15.68
N PRO A 243 -4.88 -8.38 -15.68
CA PRO A 243 -5.30 -9.69 -15.17
C PRO A 243 -4.61 -10.83 -15.91
N ALA A 244 -4.04 -11.77 -15.16
CA ALA A 244 -3.12 -12.81 -15.62
C ALA A 244 -3.60 -14.24 -15.37
N ALA A 245 -4.76 -14.43 -14.73
CA ALA A 245 -5.41 -15.73 -14.66
C ALA A 245 -6.55 -15.83 -15.69
N SER A 246 -6.82 -17.06 -16.13
CA SER A 246 -7.90 -17.38 -17.09
C SER A 246 -9.23 -16.71 -16.69
N PRO A 247 -9.97 -16.10 -17.64
CA PRO A 247 -9.79 -16.15 -19.10
C PRO A 247 -8.77 -15.16 -19.66
N PHE A 248 -8.09 -14.39 -18.80
CA PHE A 248 -7.04 -13.47 -19.20
C PHE A 248 -5.67 -14.15 -19.19
N ASN A 249 -4.68 -13.48 -19.78
CA ASN A 249 -3.32 -14.00 -19.92
C ASN A 249 -2.23 -13.01 -19.47
N GLY A 250 -2.61 -11.85 -18.91
CA GLY A 250 -1.69 -10.87 -18.36
C GLY A 250 -1.05 -9.94 -19.38
N GLN A 251 -1.35 -10.10 -20.67
CA GLN A 251 -0.61 -9.43 -21.75
C GLN A 251 -1.19 -8.09 -22.21
N THR A 252 -2.43 -7.76 -21.82
CA THR A 252 -3.13 -6.56 -22.29
C THR A 252 -3.81 -5.84 -21.13
N LEU A 253 -3.91 -4.52 -21.24
CA LEU A 253 -4.60 -3.68 -20.27
C LEU A 253 -6.11 -3.92 -20.36
N GLN A 254 -6.75 -4.05 -19.21
CA GLN A 254 -8.19 -4.21 -19.07
C GLN A 254 -8.76 -3.11 -18.17
N SER A 255 -10.05 -2.81 -18.33
CA SER A 255 -10.78 -1.89 -17.47
C SER A 255 -12.12 -2.45 -16.96
N CYS A 256 -12.51 -2.03 -15.76
CA CYS A 256 -13.83 -2.22 -15.18
C CYS A 256 -14.40 -0.86 -14.76
N LYS A 257 -15.73 -0.73 -14.68
CA LYS A 257 -16.34 0.55 -14.29
C LYS A 257 -17.65 0.35 -13.55
N GLY A 258 -17.89 1.18 -12.54
CA GLY A 258 -19.13 1.14 -11.78
C GLY A 258 -19.12 2.05 -10.57
N TYR A 259 -20.28 2.17 -9.95
CA TYR A 259 -20.38 2.79 -8.63
C TYR A 259 -19.82 1.84 -7.58
N ALA A 260 -19.03 2.38 -6.67
CA ALA A 260 -18.58 1.69 -5.48
C ALA A 260 -19.76 1.40 -4.54
N SER A 261 -19.78 0.22 -3.96
CA SER A 261 -20.61 -0.13 -2.81
C SER A 261 -19.72 -0.57 -1.64
N ASP A 262 -20.24 -0.51 -0.42
CA ASP A 262 -19.51 -1.02 0.73
C ASP A 262 -19.27 -2.54 0.63
N ASP A 263 -18.26 -3.01 1.36
CA ASP A 263 -18.04 -4.43 1.60
C ASP A 263 -19.31 -5.08 2.19
N PRO A 264 -19.92 -6.06 1.50
CA PRO A 264 -21.19 -6.65 1.92
C PRO A 264 -21.08 -7.45 3.24
N PHE A 265 -19.87 -7.81 3.68
CA PHE A 265 -19.66 -8.49 4.96
C PHE A 265 -19.29 -7.51 6.09
N GLY A 266 -19.02 -6.25 5.77
CA GLY A 266 -18.61 -5.22 6.74
C GLY A 266 -17.32 -5.59 7.49
N GLN A 267 -16.46 -6.41 6.90
CA GLN A 267 -15.21 -6.88 7.50
C GLN A 267 -14.03 -5.95 7.22
N THR A 268 -14.19 -5.07 6.24
CA THR A 268 -13.19 -4.10 5.80
C THR A 268 -13.85 -2.74 5.59
N GLN A 269 -13.04 -1.68 5.47
CA GLN A 269 -13.51 -0.40 4.94
C GLN A 269 -13.32 -0.27 3.43
N SER A 270 -13.05 -1.37 2.73
CA SER A 270 -12.91 -1.38 1.27
C SER A 270 -14.25 -1.10 0.57
N GLN A 271 -14.18 -0.80 -0.72
CA GLN A 271 -15.33 -0.59 -1.58
C GLN A 271 -15.26 -1.55 -2.76
N GLY A 272 -16.40 -2.10 -3.18
CA GLY A 272 -16.51 -3.01 -4.31
C GLY A 272 -17.07 -2.32 -5.56
N ILE A 273 -16.52 -2.63 -6.73
CA ILE A 273 -17.13 -2.29 -8.03
C ILE A 273 -17.36 -3.57 -8.86
N PRO A 274 -18.35 -3.58 -9.77
CA PRO A 274 -18.53 -4.67 -10.73
C PRO A 274 -17.29 -4.84 -11.60
N CYS A 275 -16.62 -5.98 -11.47
CA CYS A 275 -15.40 -6.27 -12.21
C CYS A 275 -15.03 -7.75 -12.19
N ASN A 276 -14.74 -8.32 -13.35
CA ASN A 276 -14.30 -9.71 -13.47
C ASN A 276 -12.79 -9.86 -13.76
N MET A 277 -11.99 -8.80 -13.59
CA MET A 277 -10.53 -8.93 -13.67
C MET A 277 -10.03 -9.93 -12.63
N THR A 278 -9.05 -10.74 -13.02
CA THR A 278 -8.46 -11.80 -12.20
C THR A 278 -7.11 -11.39 -11.61
N GLY A 279 -6.47 -12.27 -10.85
CA GLY A 279 -5.14 -12.04 -10.29
C GLY A 279 -4.12 -11.55 -11.31
N GLY A 280 -3.26 -10.63 -10.87
CA GLY A 280 -2.37 -9.84 -11.73
C GLY A 280 -2.93 -8.45 -12.03
N SER A 281 -4.25 -8.27 -11.93
CA SER A 281 -4.85 -6.93 -11.94
C SER A 281 -4.63 -6.15 -10.64
N SER A 282 -4.29 -6.84 -9.55
CA SER A 282 -3.94 -6.26 -8.25
C SER A 282 -2.95 -5.10 -8.36
N GLY A 283 -3.18 -4.06 -7.58
CA GLY A 283 -2.43 -2.81 -7.60
C GLY A 283 -2.77 -1.86 -8.74
N GLY A 284 -3.57 -2.31 -9.71
CA GLY A 284 -4.03 -1.46 -10.80
C GLY A 284 -4.94 -0.32 -10.31
N PRO A 285 -4.90 0.87 -10.93
CA PRO A 285 -5.49 2.08 -10.37
C PRO A 285 -7.01 2.12 -10.49
N TRP A 286 -7.68 2.71 -9.50
CA TRP A 286 -9.07 3.16 -9.61
C TRP A 286 -9.12 4.68 -9.77
N PHE A 287 -9.61 5.15 -10.90
CA PHE A 287 -9.80 6.57 -11.17
C PHE A 287 -11.22 7.01 -10.88
N LEU A 288 -11.37 8.16 -10.22
CA LEU A 288 -12.66 8.82 -10.07
C LEU A 288 -13.21 9.25 -11.43
N GLY A 289 -14.46 8.87 -11.71
CA GLY A 289 -15.13 9.17 -12.96
C GLY A 289 -14.81 8.16 -14.08
N SER A 290 -14.87 8.65 -15.32
CA SER A 290 -14.69 7.84 -16.52
C SER A 290 -13.30 8.01 -17.14
N GLY A 291 -12.60 6.90 -17.33
CA GLY A 291 -11.33 6.86 -18.05
C GLY A 291 -10.09 6.98 -17.16
N SER A 292 -8.92 6.96 -17.79
CA SER A 292 -7.61 6.90 -17.13
C SER A 292 -7.04 8.27 -16.73
N ASP A 293 -7.60 9.38 -17.20
CA ASP A 293 -7.13 10.74 -16.90
C ASP A 293 -7.69 11.30 -15.57
N GLY A 294 -8.47 10.50 -14.83
CA GLY A 294 -9.07 10.90 -13.55
C GLY A 294 -8.06 10.95 -12.40
N TYR A 295 -8.52 11.40 -11.23
CA TYR A 295 -7.72 11.27 -10.01
C TYR A 295 -7.79 9.84 -9.51
N GLN A 296 -6.64 9.21 -9.28
CA GLN A 296 -6.57 7.90 -8.65
C GLN A 296 -6.98 8.03 -7.17
N ASN A 297 -7.83 7.12 -6.70
CA ASN A 297 -8.39 7.16 -5.35
C ASN A 297 -8.62 5.76 -4.75
N SER A 298 -8.10 4.71 -5.39
CA SER A 298 -7.96 3.36 -4.83
C SER A 298 -7.05 2.52 -5.74
N VAL A 299 -6.88 1.24 -5.41
CA VAL A 299 -6.23 0.20 -6.22
C VAL A 299 -7.08 -1.07 -6.22
N ASN A 300 -6.94 -1.92 -7.25
CA ASN A 300 -7.45 -3.29 -7.19
C ASN A 300 -6.71 -4.04 -6.06
N SER A 301 -7.43 -4.62 -5.12
CA SER A 301 -6.82 -5.33 -3.99
C SER A 301 -7.24 -6.79 -3.95
N PHE A 302 -8.53 -7.09 -3.74
CA PHE A 302 -8.99 -8.46 -3.56
C PHE A 302 -10.41 -8.70 -4.11
N GLY A 303 -10.82 -9.97 -4.12
CA GLY A 303 -12.19 -10.41 -4.36
C GLY A 303 -12.61 -11.48 -3.35
N TYR A 304 -13.91 -11.62 -3.12
CA TYR A 304 -14.45 -12.74 -2.33
C TYR A 304 -14.91 -13.86 -3.26
N SER A 305 -14.63 -15.11 -2.91
CA SER A 305 -15.14 -16.27 -3.66
C SER A 305 -16.67 -16.34 -3.68
N SER A 306 -17.33 -15.82 -2.65
CA SER A 306 -18.78 -15.73 -2.52
C SER A 306 -19.41 -14.51 -3.20
N VAL A 307 -18.62 -13.49 -3.55
CA VAL A 307 -19.09 -12.26 -4.21
C VAL A 307 -18.50 -12.20 -5.61
N ARG A 308 -19.24 -12.79 -6.55
CA ARG A 308 -18.79 -12.92 -7.94
C ARG A 308 -18.64 -11.57 -8.62
N ASP A 309 -17.71 -11.51 -9.57
CA ASP A 309 -17.51 -10.39 -10.49
C ASP A 309 -17.47 -9.02 -9.79
N THR A 310 -16.79 -8.97 -8.64
CA THR A 310 -16.62 -7.74 -7.85
C THR A 310 -15.15 -7.62 -7.45
N MET A 311 -14.55 -6.47 -7.76
CA MET A 311 -13.21 -6.10 -7.30
C MET A 311 -13.34 -5.15 -6.13
N PHE A 312 -12.64 -5.44 -5.04
CA PHE A 312 -12.55 -4.55 -3.88
C PHE A 312 -11.25 -3.77 -3.91
N GLY A 313 -11.35 -2.48 -3.57
CA GLY A 313 -10.23 -1.58 -3.38
C GLY A 313 -10.30 -0.88 -2.02
N PRO A 314 -9.16 -0.65 -1.35
CA PRO A 314 -9.12 0.00 -0.05
C PRO A 314 -9.55 1.46 -0.15
N TYR A 315 -10.12 1.98 0.94
CA TYR A 315 -10.41 3.40 1.05
C TYR A 315 -9.13 4.19 1.26
N TRP A 316 -8.79 5.07 0.32
CA TRP A 316 -7.65 5.99 0.43
C TRP A 316 -7.92 7.12 1.45
N GLY A 317 -7.82 6.77 2.73
CA GLY A 317 -7.92 7.65 3.89
C GLY A 317 -6.58 8.24 4.33
N SER A 318 -6.52 8.76 5.56
CA SER A 318 -5.35 9.47 6.09
C SER A 318 -4.09 8.61 6.16
N VAL A 319 -4.21 7.34 6.54
CA VAL A 319 -3.07 6.42 6.64
C VAL A 319 -2.41 6.19 5.28
N ILE A 320 -3.20 5.91 4.24
CA ILE A 320 -2.69 5.72 2.88
C ILE A 320 -2.17 7.04 2.31
N GLN A 321 -2.80 8.18 2.65
CA GLN A 321 -2.28 9.50 2.33
C GLN A 321 -0.90 9.74 2.94
N GLN A 322 -0.67 9.31 4.19
CA GLN A 322 0.62 9.42 4.86
C GLN A 322 1.68 8.52 4.18
N ALA A 323 1.31 7.29 3.79
CA ALA A 323 2.21 6.41 3.03
C ALA A 323 2.63 7.05 1.68
N TYR A 324 1.68 7.66 0.97
CA TYR A 324 1.97 8.43 -0.24
C TYR A 324 2.90 9.61 0.04
N GLN A 325 2.62 10.39 1.10
CA GLN A 325 3.44 11.54 1.47
C GLN A 325 4.87 11.15 1.84
N THR A 326 5.08 9.97 2.45
CA THR A 326 6.41 9.43 2.70
C THR A 326 7.11 9.09 1.39
N ALA A 327 6.44 8.36 0.49
CA ALA A 327 7.02 7.87 -0.76
C ALA A 327 7.26 8.96 -1.83
N GLN A 328 6.54 10.08 -1.79
CA GLN A 328 6.56 11.08 -2.86
C GLN A 328 7.72 12.09 -2.77
N ASN A 329 8.52 12.04 -1.71
CA ASN A 329 9.65 12.95 -1.46
C ASN A 329 10.96 12.47 -2.05
#